data_AF-A0A0D0CDD8-F1
#
_entry.id   AF-A0A0D0CDD8-F1
#
_cell.length_a   1.000
_cell.length_b   1.000
_cell.length_c   1.000
_cell.angle_alpha   90.00
_cell.angle_beta   90.00
_cell.angle_gamma   90.00
#
_symmetry.space_group_name_H-M   'P 1'
#
loop_
_entity.id
_entity.type
_entity.pdbx_description
1 polymer ?
#
loop_
_entity_poly.entity_id
_entity_poly.type
_entity_poly.pdbx_seq_one_letter_code
_entity_poly.pdbx_strand_id
1 'polypeptide(L)'
;MNYNNYERAIVECYGIELKGWPSELLPVRNSGSLGGRAQVQGLLNALINKTCRWMKLTQDELTKRVTSNLSRHEAGEPIYKPRKKHTSRATVRSASTANIVSGEEVEED
;
A
#
# COMPACT_ATOMS: atom_id res chain seq x y z
N MET A 1 -5.82 3.09 -6.96
CA MET A 1 -4.74 3.77 -6.21
C MET A 1 -4.94 3.52 -4.72
N ASN A 2 -3.85 3.26 -3.99
CA ASN A 2 -3.91 3.01 -2.54
C ASN A 2 -3.35 4.21 -1.78
N TYR A 3 -4.18 5.23 -1.57
CA TYR A 3 -3.80 6.42 -0.80
C TYR A 3 -3.75 6.16 0.71
N ASN A 4 -4.26 5.01 1.19
CA ASN A 4 -4.10 4.64 2.60
C ASN A 4 -2.64 4.35 2.98
N ASN A 5 -1.78 4.08 2.01
CA ASN A 5 -0.33 3.95 2.15
C ASN A 5 0.40 5.08 1.42
N TYR A 6 -0.12 6.30 1.52
CA TYR A 6 0.38 7.47 0.78
C TYR A 6 1.89 7.67 0.92
N GLU A 7 2.43 7.66 2.15
CA GLU A 7 3.88 7.85 2.38
C GLU A 7 4.69 6.80 1.61
N ARG A 8 4.44 5.51 1.85
CA ARG A 8 5.22 4.43 1.23
C ARG A 8 4.98 4.27 -0.26
N ALA A 9 3.72 4.24 -0.67
CA ALA A 9 3.32 3.87 -2.03
C ALA A 9 3.43 5.03 -3.01
N ILE A 10 3.47 6.28 -2.53
CA ILE A 10 3.51 7.46 -3.39
C ILE A 10 4.76 8.28 -3.13
N VAL A 11 4.93 8.76 -1.89
CA VAL A 11 6.02 9.70 -1.56
C VAL A 11 7.38 9.03 -1.70
N GLU A 12 7.59 7.91 -1.01
CA GLU A 12 8.87 7.22 -1.00
C GLU A 12 9.16 6.50 -2.32
N CYS A 13 8.13 5.92 -2.95
CA CYS A 13 8.29 5.14 -4.17
C CYS A 13 8.53 6.00 -5.41
N TYR A 14 7.89 7.17 -5.52
CA TYR A 14 7.97 8.01 -6.72
C TYR A 14 8.68 9.35 -6.46
N GLY A 15 9.00 9.69 -5.21
CA GLY A 15 9.61 10.98 -4.87
C GLY A 15 8.69 12.16 -5.19
N ILE A 16 7.37 11.99 -5.04
CA ILE A 16 6.39 13.05 -5.31
C ILE A 16 5.47 13.22 -4.11
N GLU A 17 5.04 14.45 -3.88
CA GLU A 17 4.07 14.77 -2.84
C GLU A 17 2.95 15.66 -3.39
N LEU A 18 1.78 15.54 -2.78
CA LEU A 18 0.63 16.38 -3.05
C LEU A 18 0.68 17.59 -2.11
N LYS A 19 1.21 18.71 -2.61
CA LYS A 19 1.25 19.98 -1.88
C LYS A 19 -0.12 20.65 -1.92
N GLY A 20 -0.49 21.30 -0.80
CA GLY A 20 -1.72 22.07 -0.68
C GLY A 20 -3.00 21.24 -0.68
N TRP A 21 -2.89 19.96 -0.27
CA TRP A 21 -4.07 19.17 0.05
C TRP A 21 -4.89 19.85 1.15
N PRO A 22 -6.23 19.95 1.02
CA PRO A 22 -7.06 20.61 2.02
C PRO A 22 -6.89 19.98 3.41
N SER A 23 -6.67 20.82 4.43
CA SER A 23 -6.42 20.38 5.81
C SER A 23 -7.59 19.59 6.40
N GLU A 24 -8.83 19.98 6.08
CA GLU A 24 -10.06 19.28 6.47
C GLU A 24 -10.13 17.84 5.95
N LEU A 25 -9.36 17.53 4.89
CA LEU A 25 -9.31 16.22 4.26
C LEU A 25 -8.05 15.44 4.60
N LEU A 26 -7.21 15.95 5.50
CA LEU A 26 -6.05 15.21 5.97
C LEU A 26 -6.47 14.02 6.85
N PRO A 27 -5.72 12.89 6.81
CA PRO A 27 -4.66 12.60 5.86
C PRO A 27 -5.19 12.30 4.45
N VAL A 28 -4.31 12.41 3.43
CA VAL A 28 -4.63 12.01 2.04
C VAL A 28 -5.19 10.59 2.03
N ARG A 29 -6.34 10.41 1.39
CA ARG A 29 -7.15 9.19 1.47
C ARG A 29 -7.79 8.87 0.13
N ASN A 30 -8.32 7.66 0.00
CA ASN A 30 -8.98 7.23 -1.23
C ASN A 30 -10.24 8.07 -1.50
N SER A 31 -10.62 8.18 -2.78
CA SER A 31 -11.76 8.99 -3.23
C SER A 31 -13.07 8.62 -2.52
N GLY A 32 -13.33 7.33 -2.31
CA GLY A 32 -14.49 6.85 -1.58
C GLY A 32 -14.53 7.22 -0.09
N SER A 33 -13.47 7.84 0.44
CA SER A 33 -13.35 8.25 1.84
C SER A 33 -13.24 9.77 2.02
N LEU A 34 -13.38 10.55 0.94
CA LEU A 34 -13.25 12.02 0.95
C LEU A 34 -14.40 12.74 1.67
N GLY A 35 -15.51 12.05 1.93
CA GLY A 35 -16.69 12.63 2.57
C GLY A 35 -17.76 13.05 1.57
N GLY A 36 -18.54 14.06 1.94
CA GLY A 36 -19.69 14.54 1.18
C GLY A 36 -19.35 15.56 0.09
N ARG A 37 -20.40 16.09 -0.54
CA ARG A 37 -20.29 17.05 -1.66
C ARG A 37 -19.43 18.27 -1.33
N ALA A 38 -19.56 18.81 -0.12
CA ALA A 38 -18.81 20.01 0.31
C ALA A 38 -17.29 19.75 0.29
N GLN A 39 -16.85 18.63 0.87
CA GLN A 39 -15.45 18.21 0.89
C GLN A 39 -14.89 18.03 -0.53
N VAL A 40 -15.65 17.32 -1.37
CA VAL A 40 -15.26 17.06 -2.76
C VAL A 40 -15.17 18.36 -3.56
N GLN A 41 -16.11 19.29 -3.36
CA GLN A 41 -16.09 20.60 -4.02
C GLN A 41 -14.89 21.44 -3.57
N GLY A 42 -14.56 21.42 -2.28
CA GLY A 42 -13.37 22.09 -1.75
C GLY A 42 -12.08 21.56 -2.38
N LEU A 43 -11.96 20.23 -2.49
CA LEU A 43 -10.82 19.62 -3.17
C LEU A 43 -10.78 19.97 -4.67
N LEU A 44 -11.92 19.94 -5.35
CA LEU A 44 -12.02 20.30 -6.77
C LEU A 44 -11.55 21.73 -7.00
N ASN A 45 -12.02 22.68 -6.19
CA ASN A 45 -11.60 24.07 -6.27
C ASN A 45 -10.09 24.23 -6.03
N ALA A 46 -9.52 23.49 -5.07
CA ALA A 46 -8.08 23.53 -4.80
C ALA A 46 -7.25 23.00 -5.98
N LEU A 47 -7.74 21.95 -6.65
CA LEU A 47 -7.12 21.41 -7.86
C LEU A 47 -7.20 22.39 -9.04
N ILE A 48 -8.38 22.98 -9.28
CA ILE A 48 -8.62 23.96 -10.35
C ILE A 48 -7.72 25.19 -10.16
N ASN A 49 -7.67 25.71 -8.92
CA ASN A 49 -6.88 26.89 -8.57
C ASN A 49 -5.37 26.58 -8.45
N LYS A 50 -4.94 25.34 -8.71
CA LYS A 50 -3.55 24.87 -8.59
C LYS A 50 -2.93 25.07 -7.19
N THR A 51 -3.77 25.27 -6.18
CA THR A 51 -3.34 25.30 -4.78
C THR A 51 -3.03 23.90 -4.28
N CYS A 52 -3.77 22.89 -4.76
CA CYS A 52 -3.46 21.47 -4.60
C CYS A 52 -2.78 20.93 -5.86
N ARG A 53 -1.52 20.46 -5.76
CA ARG A 53 -0.78 19.92 -6.92
C ARG A 53 0.31 18.93 -6.52
N TRP A 54 0.65 18.05 -7.45
CA TRP A 54 1.82 17.18 -7.31
C TRP A 54 3.10 17.99 -7.50
N MET A 55 4.04 17.79 -6.59
CA MET A 55 5.38 18.36 -6.60
C MET A 55 6.39 17.23 -6.52
N LYS A 56 7.45 17.32 -7.32
CA LYS A 56 8.57 16.41 -7.22
C LYS A 56 9.45 16.85 -6.05
N LEU A 57 9.78 15.91 -5.18
CA LEU A 57 10.73 16.12 -4.10
C LEU A 57 12.14 16.10 -4.70
N THR A 58 13.00 16.95 -4.15
CA THR A 58 14.44 16.81 -4.33
C THR A 58 14.93 15.53 -3.63
N GLN A 59 16.12 15.06 -4.00
CA GLN A 59 16.70 13.86 -3.38
C GLN A 59 16.90 14.05 -1.86
N ASP A 60 17.29 15.25 -1.44
CA ASP A 60 17.50 15.59 -0.03
C ASP A 60 16.18 15.64 0.75
N GLU A 61 15.11 16.16 0.16
CA GLU A 61 13.78 16.14 0.79
C GLU A 61 13.24 14.72 0.89
N LEU A 62 13.41 13.90 -0.15
CA LEU A 62 12.98 12.51 -0.17
C LEU A 62 13.71 11.69 0.91
N THR A 63 15.03 11.81 0.99
CA THR A 63 15.83 11.11 2.02
C THR A 63 15.42 11.52 3.42
N LYS A 64 15.30 12.83 3.69
CA LYS A 64 14.79 13.34 4.99
C LYS A 64 13.41 12.79 5.31
N ARG A 65 12.52 12.73 4.32
CA ARG A 65 11.16 12.21 4.47
C ARG A 65 11.17 10.72 4.84
N VAL A 66 11.95 9.92 4.13
CA VAL A 66 12.12 8.48 4.40
C VAL A 66 12.66 8.26 5.81
N THR A 67 13.73 8.95 6.19
CA THR A 67 14.32 8.81 7.54
C THR A 67 13.31 9.21 8.63
N SER A 68 12.61 10.32 8.46
CA SER A 68 11.59 10.77 9.41
C SER A 68 10.43 9.78 9.53
N ASN A 69 9.93 9.26 8.40
CA ASN A 69 8.86 8.27 8.38
C ASN A 69 9.28 6.97 9.07
N LEU A 70 10.52 6.51 8.84
CA LEU A 70 11.07 5.32 9.48
C LEU A 70 11.15 5.50 11.00
N SER A 71 11.72 6.61 11.49
CA SER A 71 11.80 6.88 12.92
C SER A 71 10.42 6.96 13.59
N ARG A 72 9.43 7.57 12.93
CA ARG A 72 8.05 7.63 13.43
C ARG A 72 7.40 6.24 13.46
N HIS A 73 7.65 5.43 12.44
CA HIS A 73 7.16 4.05 12.39
C HIS A 73 7.79 3.19 13.50
N GLU A 74 9.09 3.33 13.76
CA GLU A 74 9.78 2.66 14.87
C GLU A 74 9.25 3.11 16.24
N ALA A 75 8.85 4.38 16.36
CA ALA A 75 8.14 4.90 17.54
C ALA A 75 6.69 4.38 17.67
N GLY A 76 6.21 3.57 16.72
CA GLY A 76 4.88 2.96 16.74
C GLY A 76 3.78 3.77 16.05
N GLU A 77 4.10 4.88 15.38
CA GLU A 77 3.10 5.60 14.59
C GLU A 77 2.68 4.79 13.36
N PRO A 78 1.38 4.76 13.00
CA PRO A 78 0.86 3.97 11.88
C PRO A 78 1.13 4.63 10.52
N ILE A 79 2.39 4.92 10.22
CA ILE A 79 2.84 5.53 8.95
C ILE A 79 2.64 4.56 7.77
N TYR A 80 2.96 3.29 8.00
CA TYR A 80 2.87 2.24 6.99
C TYR A 80 1.77 1.25 7.36
N LYS A 81 0.74 1.11 6.52
CA LYS A 81 -0.24 0.03 6.71
C LYS A 81 0.29 -1.28 6.14
N PRO A 82 0.27 -2.37 6.93
CA PRO A 82 0.64 -3.70 6.45
C PRO A 82 -0.21 -4.08 5.25
N ARG A 83 0.42 -4.66 4.23
CA ARG A 83 -0.34 -5.30 3.15
C ARG A 83 -0.95 -6.57 3.73
N LYS A 84 -2.28 -6.74 3.59
CA LYS A 84 -2.94 -8.00 3.95
C LYS A 84 -2.23 -9.15 3.21
N LYS A 85 -1.75 -10.15 3.95
CA LYS A 85 -1.23 -11.38 3.34
C LYS A 85 -2.39 -12.02 2.57
N HIS A 86 -2.21 -12.19 1.27
CA HIS A 86 -3.18 -12.90 0.47
C HIS A 86 -3.01 -14.38 0.82
N THR A 87 -3.99 -14.97 1.53
CA THR A 87 -4.03 -16.42 1.64
C THR A 87 -4.36 -16.94 0.25
N SER A 88 -3.39 -17.55 -0.44
CA SER A 88 -3.70 -18.33 -1.62
C SER A 88 -4.53 -19.50 -1.11
N ARG A 89 -5.84 -19.48 -1.38
CA ARG A 89 -6.67 -20.68 -1.25
C ARG A 89 -6.06 -21.70 -2.20
N ALA A 90 -5.24 -22.60 -1.66
CA ALA A 90 -4.77 -23.75 -2.41
C ALA A 90 -6.02 -24.50 -2.85
N THR A 91 -6.35 -24.43 -4.13
CA THR A 91 -7.33 -25.32 -4.72
C THR A 91 -6.68 -26.70 -4.64
N VAL A 92 -6.99 -27.45 -3.59
CA VAL A 92 -6.70 -28.88 -3.51
C VAL A 92 -7.47 -29.52 -4.66
N ARG A 93 -6.81 -29.65 -5.81
CA ARG A 93 -7.20 -30.60 -6.85
C ARG A 93 -6.83 -31.97 -6.29
N SER A 94 -7.79 -32.63 -5.66
CA SER A 94 -7.66 -34.04 -5.30
C SER A 94 -7.41 -34.83 -6.57
N ALA A 95 -6.19 -35.35 -6.75
CA ALA A 95 -5.91 -36.37 -7.74
C ALA A 95 -6.32 -37.72 -7.15
N SER A 96 -7.37 -38.32 -7.70
CA SER A 96 -7.80 -39.68 -7.37
C SER A 96 -6.71 -40.68 -7.74
N THR A 97 -6.33 -41.51 -6.76
CA THR A 97 -5.83 -42.90 -6.83
C THR A 97 -5.30 -43.41 -8.18
N ALA A 98 -4.01 -43.78 -8.21
CA ALA A 98 -3.48 -44.82 -9.08
C ALA A 98 -2.73 -45.85 -8.23
N ASN A 99 -3.34 -47.03 -8.11
CA ASN A 99 -2.75 -48.22 -7.52
C ASN A 99 -1.96 -48.93 -8.63
N ILE A 100 -0.65 -49.08 -8.50
CA ILE A 100 0.14 -50.02 -9.32
C ILE A 100 0.97 -50.87 -8.35
N VAL A 101 0.64 -52.16 -8.35
CA VAL A 101 1.35 -53.24 -7.67
C VAL A 101 2.51 -53.72 -8.55
N SER A 102 3.64 -54.03 -7.94
CA SER A 102 4.71 -54.99 -8.34
C SER A 102 5.78 -54.83 -7.25
N GLY A 103 6.13 -55.79 -6.40
CA GLY A 103 6.38 -57.22 -6.64
C GLY A 103 7.91 -57.43 -6.58
N GLU A 104 8.35 -58.40 -5.78
CA GLU A 104 9.74 -58.89 -5.54
C GLU A 104 10.68 -58.07 -4.65
N GLU A 105 11.56 -58.64 -3.81
CA GLU A 105 11.66 -59.89 -3.04
C GLU A 105 12.93 -59.70 -2.17
N VAL A 106 12.81 -59.96 -0.86
CA VAL A 106 13.76 -60.64 0.07
C VAL A 106 15.29 -60.37 0.02
N GLU A 107 15.85 -59.95 1.17
CA GLU A 107 16.94 -60.69 1.86
C GLU A 107 17.02 -60.31 3.36
N GLU A 108 17.06 -61.36 4.20
CA GLU A 108 17.28 -61.39 5.66
C GLU A 108 18.78 -61.31 5.99
N ASP A 109 19.11 -60.87 7.21
CA ASP A 109 20.39 -61.19 7.89
C ASP A 109 20.27 -62.51 8.69
#